data_AF-A0A265E539-F1
#
_entry.id   AF-A0A265E539-F1
#
_cell.length_a   1.000
_cell.length_b   1.000
_cell.length_c   1.000
_cell.angle_alpha   90.00
_cell.angle_beta   90.00
_cell.angle_gamma   90.00
#
_symmetry.space_group_name_H-M   'P 1'
#
loop_
_entity.id
_entity.type
_entity.pdbx_description
1 polymer ?
#
loop_
_entity_poly.entity_id
_entity_poly.type
_entity_poly.pdbx_seq_one_letter_code
_entity_poly.pdbx_strand_id
1 'polypeptide(L)'
;MESFGIIGAVLLIMAILFAIITVHEGIHGLFFKLFHPKGKIRFGYKAGMFYATAPGEVFTRRQFAIVILMPFVVITSVMLIMMFTVPHGAYKYLLALHTGACAGDFYYIYLIMKHRNMKYVEDTEVGMTMYEGYPADS
;
A
#
# COMPACT_ATOMS: atom_id res chain seq x y z
N MET A 1 23.58 -16.38 26.47
CA MET A 1 22.29 -17.01 26.09
C MET A 1 21.21 -15.97 25.80
N GLU A 2 21.13 -14.86 26.55
CA GLU A 2 20.14 -13.79 26.32
C GLU A 2 20.27 -13.08 24.96
N SER A 3 21.50 -12.87 24.46
CA SER A 3 21.74 -12.22 23.16
C SER A 3 21.19 -13.00 21.96
N PHE A 4 21.16 -14.34 22.04
CA PHE A 4 20.57 -15.19 20.99
C PHE A 4 19.04 -15.03 20.92
N GLY A 5 18.38 -14.77 22.05
CA GLY A 5 16.93 -14.51 22.08
C GLY A 5 16.55 -13.18 21.43
N ILE A 6 17.33 -12.12 21.68
CA ILE A 6 17.08 -10.79 21.11
C ILE A 6 17.29 -10.79 19.60
N ILE A 7 18.40 -11.36 19.12
CA ILE A 7 18.69 -11.45 17.68
C ILE A 7 17.59 -12.25 16.98
N GLY A 8 17.17 -13.38 17.56
CA GLY A 8 16.06 -14.17 17.01
C GLY A 8 14.75 -13.38 16.93
N ALA A 9 14.40 -12.63 17.97
CA ALA A 9 13.20 -11.78 17.98
C ALA A 9 13.27 -10.65 16.94
N VAL A 10 14.42 -10.01 16.78
CA VAL A 10 14.63 -8.96 15.77
C VAL A 10 14.47 -9.53 14.37
N LEU A 11 15.11 -10.66 14.06
CA LEU A 11 14.98 -11.32 12.76
C LEU A 11 13.53 -11.73 12.46
N LEU A 12 12.81 -12.23 13.47
CA LEU A 12 11.39 -12.58 13.33
C LEU A 12 10.53 -11.35 13.01
N ILE A 13 10.74 -10.24 13.73
CA ILE A 13 10.01 -8.99 13.48
C ILE A 13 10.31 -8.46 12.08
N MET A 14 11.58 -8.47 11.65
CA MET A 14 11.96 -8.05 10.30
C MET A 14 11.29 -8.92 9.23
N ALA A 15 11.25 -10.24 9.42
CA ALA A 15 10.57 -11.15 8.50
C ALA A 15 9.06 -10.88 8.42
N ILE A 16 8.42 -10.62 9.56
CA ILE A 16 6.99 -10.27 9.61
C ILE A 16 6.73 -8.94 8.90
N LEU A 17 7.55 -7.91 9.13
CA LEU A 17 7.40 -6.62 8.46
C LEU A 17 7.58 -6.73 6.95
N PHE A 18 8.59 -7.49 6.51
CA PHE A 18 8.78 -7.78 5.09
C PHE A 18 7.56 -8.47 4.48
N ALA A 19 6.98 -9.46 5.18
CA ALA A 19 5.76 -10.12 4.75
C ALA A 19 4.56 -9.16 4.67
N ILE A 20 4.37 -8.29 5.68
CA ILE A 20 3.29 -7.29 5.69
C ILE A 20 3.44 -6.33 4.50
N ILE A 21 4.64 -5.80 4.25
CA ILE A 21 4.88 -4.88 3.13
C ILE A 21 4.66 -5.59 1.79
N THR A 22 5.12 -6.84 1.65
CA THR A 22 4.87 -7.63 0.43
C THR A 22 3.37 -7.82 0.18
N VAL A 23 2.60 -8.13 1.23
CA VAL A 23 1.15 -8.25 1.14
C VAL A 23 0.50 -6.90 0.83
N HIS A 24 1.00 -5.81 1.41
CA HIS A 24 0.51 -4.45 1.19
C HIS A 24 0.61 -4.06 -0.29
N GLU A 25 1.80 -4.19 -0.88
CA GLU A 25 2.00 -3.94 -2.32
C GLU A 25 1.19 -4.92 -3.18
N GLY A 26 1.10 -6.19 -2.76
CA GLY A 26 0.28 -7.19 -3.43
C GLY A 26 -1.20 -6.80 -3.51
N ILE A 27 -1.75 -6.19 -2.46
CA ILE A 27 -3.13 -5.69 -2.44
C ILE A 27 -3.28 -4.50 -3.39
N HIS A 28 -2.35 -3.54 -3.42
CA HIS A 28 -2.38 -2.48 -4.44
C HIS A 28 -2.41 -3.08 -5.86
N GLY A 29 -1.48 -3.99 -6.15
CA GLY A 29 -1.41 -4.68 -7.44
C GLY A 29 -2.70 -5.43 -7.80
N LEU A 30 -3.33 -6.09 -6.84
CA LEU A 30 -4.62 -6.77 -7.02
C LEU A 30 -5.73 -5.77 -7.41
N PHE A 31 -5.85 -4.65 -6.71
CA PHE A 31 -6.88 -3.66 -7.01
C PHE A 31 -6.61 -2.91 -8.31
N PHE A 32 -5.35 -2.63 -8.66
CA PHE A 32 -5.01 -2.15 -10.00
C PHE A 32 -5.47 -3.12 -11.08
N LYS A 33 -5.23 -4.43 -10.89
CA LYS A 33 -5.67 -5.47 -11.83
C LYS A 33 -7.18 -5.63 -11.88
N LEU A 34 -7.87 -5.43 -10.76
CA LEU A 34 -9.33 -5.52 -10.69
C LEU A 34 -9.99 -4.41 -11.53
N PHE A 35 -9.44 -3.20 -11.46
CA PHE A 35 -9.96 -2.08 -12.27
C PHE A 35 -9.52 -2.15 -13.71
N HIS A 36 -8.24 -2.48 -13.99
CA HIS A 36 -7.72 -2.66 -15.35
C HIS A 36 -7.06 -4.04 -15.52
N PRO A 37 -7.85 -5.08 -15.87
CA PRO A 37 -7.36 -6.47 -15.98
C PRO A 37 -6.28 -6.69 -17.01
N LYS A 38 -6.22 -5.85 -18.06
CA LYS A 38 -5.19 -5.94 -19.11
C LYS A 38 -3.91 -5.18 -18.77
N GLY A 39 -3.96 -4.27 -17.80
CA GLY A 39 -2.83 -3.44 -17.40
C GLY A 39 -1.67 -4.25 -16.82
N LYS A 40 -0.46 -3.82 -17.10
CA LYS A 40 0.77 -4.47 -16.60
C LYS A 40 1.13 -3.87 -15.25
N ILE A 41 1.12 -4.70 -14.21
CA ILE A 41 1.58 -4.29 -12.88
C ILE A 41 3.08 -4.52 -12.80
N ARG A 42 3.80 -3.52 -12.32
CA ARG A 42 5.23 -3.61 -11.99
C ARG A 42 5.39 -3.50 -10.49
N PHE A 43 6.19 -4.39 -9.94
CA PHE A 43 6.64 -4.31 -8.56
C PHE A 43 8.10 -3.93 -8.56
N GLY A 44 8.48 -3.02 -7.66
CA GLY A 44 9.85 -2.56 -7.55
C GLY A 44 10.21 -2.17 -6.14
N TYR A 45 11.46 -1.72 -5.99
CA TYR A 45 11.98 -1.16 -4.76
C TYR A 45 12.72 0.13 -5.09
N LYS A 46 12.38 1.22 -4.40
CA LYS A 46 13.00 2.53 -4.61
C LYS A 46 13.02 3.31 -3.31
N ALA A 47 14.16 3.94 -3.02
CA ALA A 47 14.35 4.80 -1.85
C ALA A 47 13.95 4.18 -0.49
N GLY A 48 14.11 2.86 -0.31
CA GLY A 48 13.74 2.20 0.95
C GLY A 48 12.35 1.55 0.94
N MET A 49 11.55 1.78 -0.10
CA MET A 49 10.14 1.37 -0.14
C MET A 49 9.90 0.40 -1.29
N PHE A 50 9.16 -0.68 -1.01
CA PHE A 50 8.54 -1.47 -2.07
C PHE A 50 7.39 -0.67 -2.67
N TYR A 51 7.10 -0.88 -3.95
CA TYR A 51 5.96 -0.26 -4.61
C TYR A 51 5.35 -1.22 -5.65
N ALA A 52 4.03 -1.17 -5.78
CA ALA A 52 3.29 -1.71 -6.90
C ALA A 52 2.76 -0.55 -7.75
N THR A 53 3.03 -0.57 -9.05
CA THR A 53 2.61 0.48 -9.97
C THR A 53 2.00 -0.08 -11.25
N ALA A 54 1.10 0.68 -11.86
CA ALA A 54 0.45 0.36 -13.13
C ALA A 54 0.76 1.46 -14.15
N PRO A 55 2.00 1.52 -14.68
CA PRO A 55 2.45 2.63 -15.49
C PRO A 55 1.72 2.66 -16.83
N GLY A 56 1.29 3.85 -17.27
CA GLY A 56 0.47 4.05 -18.46
C GLY A 56 -1.02 3.74 -18.28
N GLU A 57 -1.44 3.30 -17.09
CA GLU A 57 -2.84 3.03 -16.79
C GLU A 57 -3.47 4.21 -16.05
N VAL A 58 -4.57 4.73 -16.61
CA VAL A 58 -5.24 5.92 -16.08
C VAL A 58 -6.53 5.54 -15.38
N PHE A 59 -6.56 5.71 -14.06
CA PHE A 59 -7.70 5.37 -13.22
C PHE A 59 -8.57 6.59 -12.99
N THR A 60 -9.87 6.38 -12.81
CA THR A 60 -10.70 7.42 -12.18
C THR A 60 -10.21 7.67 -10.76
N ARG A 61 -10.38 8.89 -10.29
CA ARG A 61 -10.11 9.30 -8.90
C ARG A 61 -10.65 8.32 -7.85
N ARG A 62 -11.86 7.79 -8.08
CA ARG A 62 -12.50 6.84 -7.14
C ARG A 62 -11.81 5.48 -7.17
N GLN A 63 -11.49 4.96 -8.36
CA GLN A 63 -10.76 3.70 -8.49
C GLN A 63 -9.40 3.81 -7.82
N PHE A 64 -8.64 4.86 -8.12
CA PHE A 64 -7.33 5.06 -7.51
C PHE A 64 -7.41 5.20 -5.98
N ALA A 65 -8.38 5.97 -5.46
CA ALA A 65 -8.61 6.07 -4.02
C ALA A 65 -8.91 4.71 -3.37
N ILE A 66 -9.64 3.82 -4.05
CA ILE A 66 -9.86 2.44 -3.59
C ILE A 66 -8.55 1.67 -3.59
N VAL A 67 -7.77 1.72 -4.67
CA VAL A 67 -6.48 1.01 -4.75
C VAL A 67 -5.57 1.36 -3.58
N ILE A 68 -5.44 2.65 -3.24
CA ILE A 68 -4.51 3.10 -2.20
C ILE A 68 -5.06 2.88 -0.77
N LEU A 69 -6.38 2.87 -0.56
CA LEU A 69 -6.94 2.64 0.78
C LEU A 69 -7.04 1.15 1.16
N MET A 70 -7.13 0.26 0.18
CA MET A 70 -7.44 -1.14 0.44
C MET A 70 -6.38 -1.89 1.25
N PRO A 71 -5.06 -1.69 1.07
CA PRO A 71 -4.08 -2.34 1.93
C PRO A 71 -4.27 -1.99 3.40
N PHE A 72 -4.49 -0.70 3.70
CA PHE A 72 -4.75 -0.27 5.06
C PHE A 72 -6.00 -0.97 5.64
N VAL A 73 -7.11 -0.96 4.90
CA VAL A 73 -8.38 -1.55 5.35
C VAL A 73 -8.25 -3.06 5.56
N VAL A 74 -7.71 -3.79 4.59
CA VAL A 74 -7.63 -5.25 4.62
C VAL A 74 -6.66 -5.72 5.70
N ILE A 75 -5.43 -5.23 5.71
CA ILE A 75 -4.39 -5.69 6.65
C ILE A 75 -4.74 -5.30 8.08
N THR A 76 -5.23 -4.07 8.30
CA THR A 76 -5.66 -3.63 9.63
C THR A 76 -6.82 -4.48 10.14
N SER A 77 -7.80 -4.79 9.30
CA SER A 77 -8.93 -5.66 9.70
C SER A 77 -8.46 -7.05 10.11
N VAL A 78 -7.54 -7.66 9.33
CA VAL A 78 -6.96 -8.96 9.67
C VAL A 78 -6.17 -8.89 10.98
N MET A 79 -5.35 -7.86 11.18
CA MET A 79 -4.59 -7.67 12.43
C MET A 79 -5.50 -7.48 13.65
N LEU A 80 -6.58 -6.70 13.51
CA LEU A 80 -7.56 -6.52 14.59
C LEU A 80 -8.28 -7.81 14.93
N ILE A 81 -8.70 -8.60 13.94
CA ILE A 81 -9.30 -9.92 14.18
C ILE A 81 -8.31 -10.84 14.90
N MET A 82 -7.05 -10.89 14.44
CA MET A 82 -6.00 -11.69 15.08
C MET A 82 -5.71 -11.26 16.52
N MET A 83 -5.80 -9.95 16.83
CA MET A 83 -5.61 -9.44 18.18
C MET A 83 -6.62 -10.02 19.17
N PHE A 84 -7.85 -10.34 18.75
CA PHE A 84 -8.87 -10.94 19.60
C PHE A 84 -8.80 -12.48 19.65
N THR A 85 -8.29 -13.14 18.61
CA THR A 85 -8.19 -14.60 18.57
C THR A 85 -6.88 -15.13 19.17
N VAL A 86 -5.79 -14.37 19.04
CA VAL A 86 -4.46 -14.69 19.57
C VAL A 86 -3.92 -13.44 20.29
N PRO A 87 -4.37 -13.15 21.51
CA PRO A 87 -3.99 -11.91 22.20
C PRO A 87 -2.51 -11.93 22.58
N HIS A 88 -1.67 -11.23 21.79
CA HIS A 88 -0.25 -11.03 22.07
C HIS A 88 0.11 -9.54 22.09
N GLY A 89 0.95 -9.12 23.03
CA GLY A 89 1.34 -7.71 23.16
C GLY A 89 2.06 -7.12 21.93
N ALA A 90 2.57 -7.96 21.04
CA ALA A 90 3.25 -7.54 19.82
C ALA A 90 2.33 -6.91 18.77
N TYR A 91 1.04 -7.28 18.73
CA TYR A 91 0.11 -6.82 17.69
C TYR A 91 -0.03 -5.30 17.63
N LYS A 92 0.02 -4.61 18.78
CA LYS A 92 -0.03 -3.14 18.83
C LYS A 92 1.15 -2.48 18.10
N TYR A 93 2.33 -3.09 18.17
CA TYR A 93 3.53 -2.57 17.49
C TYR A 93 3.46 -2.86 16.00
N LEU A 94 3.04 -4.07 15.60
CA LEU A 94 2.83 -4.41 14.18
C LEU A 94 1.79 -3.50 13.53
N LEU A 95 0.68 -3.24 14.24
CA LEU A 95 -0.36 -2.33 13.79
C LEU A 95 0.16 -0.89 13.64
N ALA A 96 0.93 -0.40 14.60
CA ALA A 96 1.55 0.92 14.51
C ALA A 96 2.54 1.02 13.33
N LEU A 97 3.36 -0.01 13.12
CA LEU A 97 4.34 -0.06 12.03
C LEU A 97 3.64 -0.13 10.66
N HIS A 98 2.62 -0.97 10.51
CA HIS A 98 1.80 -1.03 9.30
C HIS A 98 1.10 0.30 9.02
N THR A 99 0.50 0.92 10.04
CA THR A 99 -0.16 2.24 9.91
C THR A 99 0.85 3.31 9.48
N GLY A 100 2.07 3.28 10.02
CA GLY A 100 3.16 4.16 9.58
C GLY A 100 3.59 3.91 8.14
N ALA A 101 3.63 2.65 7.70
CA ALA A 101 3.94 2.29 6.31
C ALA A 101 2.90 2.85 5.32
N CYS A 102 1.62 2.92 5.71
CA CYS A 102 0.53 3.49 4.90
C CYS A 102 0.53 5.03 4.80
N ALA A 103 1.52 5.73 5.38
CA ALA A 103 1.55 7.19 5.37
C ALA A 103 1.56 7.79 3.96
N GLY A 104 2.22 7.11 3.01
CA GLY A 104 2.22 7.50 1.60
C GLY A 104 0.82 7.45 0.96
N ASP A 105 0.06 6.39 1.25
CA ASP A 105 -1.32 6.23 0.74
C ASP A 105 -2.24 7.33 1.26
N PHE A 106 -2.13 7.65 2.54
CA PHE A 106 -2.91 8.74 3.13
C PHE A 106 -2.53 10.10 2.55
N TYR A 107 -1.24 10.29 2.23
CA TYR A 107 -0.80 11.47 1.51
C TYR A 107 -1.40 11.56 0.10
N TYR A 108 -1.47 10.44 -0.65
CA TYR A 108 -2.13 10.41 -1.95
C TYR A 108 -3.64 10.65 -1.86
N ILE A 109 -4.32 10.08 -0.86
CA ILE A 109 -5.73 10.40 -0.58
C ILE A 109 -5.90 11.89 -0.28
N TYR A 110 -5.02 12.48 0.52
CA TYR A 110 -5.04 13.92 0.79
C TYR A 110 -4.89 14.74 -0.49
N LEU A 111 -3.92 14.42 -1.36
CA LEU A 111 -3.72 15.12 -2.64
C LEU A 111 -4.95 15.01 -3.53
N ILE A 112 -5.52 13.81 -3.64
CA ILE A 112 -6.77 13.59 -4.36
C ILE A 112 -7.83 14.52 -3.77
N MET A 113 -8.11 14.45 -2.46
CA MET A 113 -9.12 15.28 -1.77
C MET A 113 -8.94 16.79 -1.98
N LYS A 114 -7.69 17.26 -2.00
CA LYS A 114 -7.30 18.65 -2.23
C LYS A 114 -7.62 19.10 -3.66
N HIS A 115 -7.36 18.27 -4.66
CA HIS A 115 -7.51 18.60 -6.08
C HIS A 115 -8.79 18.03 -6.68
N ARG A 116 -9.96 18.59 -6.32
CA ARG A 116 -11.28 18.05 -6.71
C ARG A 116 -11.63 18.14 -8.20
N ASN A 117 -11.02 19.06 -8.92
CA ASN A 117 -11.14 19.21 -10.37
C ASN A 117 -10.44 18.09 -11.16
N MET A 118 -9.47 17.40 -10.53
CA MET A 118 -8.75 16.30 -11.14
C MET A 118 -9.57 15.02 -11.05
N LYS A 119 -10.00 14.52 -12.21
CA LYS A 119 -10.92 13.37 -12.35
C LYS A 119 -10.18 12.05 -12.55
N TYR A 120 -8.95 12.11 -13.05
CA TYR A 120 -8.15 10.93 -13.40
C TYR A 120 -6.78 10.99 -12.75
N VAL A 121 -6.24 9.81 -12.46
CA VAL A 121 -4.95 9.61 -11.80
C VAL A 121 -4.19 8.48 -12.50
N GLU A 122 -2.93 8.73 -12.81
CA GLU A 122 -1.98 7.71 -13.23
C GLU A 122 -0.97 7.48 -12.11
N ASP A 123 -0.69 6.21 -11.83
CA ASP A 123 0.42 5.83 -10.96
C ASP A 123 1.71 5.71 -11.77
N THR A 124 2.78 6.32 -11.29
CA THR A 124 4.07 6.38 -11.98
C THR A 124 5.19 5.90 -11.06
N GLU A 125 6.35 5.55 -11.63
CA GLU A 125 7.51 5.08 -10.87
C GLU A 125 8.13 6.13 -9.91
N VAL A 126 7.63 7.37 -9.91
CA VAL A 126 8.08 8.48 -9.05
C VAL A 126 6.96 9.08 -8.20
N GLY A 127 5.72 8.61 -8.34
CA GLY A 127 4.56 9.14 -7.62
C GLY A 127 3.30 9.10 -8.49
N MET A 128 2.42 10.09 -8.35
CA MET A 128 1.16 10.13 -9.12
C MET A 128 1.07 11.37 -10.02
N THR A 129 0.44 11.21 -11.17
CA THR A 129 0.05 12.31 -12.08
C THR A 129 -1.47 12.43 -12.11
N MET A 130 -1.99 13.66 -12.10
CA MET A 130 -3.43 13.95 -12.04
C MET A 130 -3.88 14.74 -13.27
N TYR A 131 -5.07 14.44 -13.77
CA TYR A 131 -5.64 15.05 -14.97
C TYR A 131 -7.08 15.52 -14.75
N GLU A 132 -7.45 16.66 -15.35
CA GLU A 132 -8.83 17.17 -15.36
C GLU A 132 -9.72 16.41 -16.35
N GLY A 133 -9.15 16.06 -17.52
CA GLY A 133 -9.76 15.23 -18.55
C GLY A 133 -9.01 13.91 -18.73
N TYR A 134 -9.59 12.95 -19.44
CA TYR A 134 -8.86 11.73 -19.77
C TYR A 134 -7.74 12.12 -20.74
N PRO A 135 -6.47 11.77 -20.46
CA PRO A 135 -5.38 12.09 -21.38
C PRO A 135 -5.64 11.39 -22.71
N ALA A 136 -5.68 12.15 -23.80
CA ALA A 136 -5.70 11.56 -25.14
C ALA A 136 -4.38 10.79 -25.34
N ASP A 137 -4.44 9.64 -26.01
CA ASP A 137 -3.26 8.86 -26.37
C ASP A 137 -2.24 9.80 -27.05
N SER A 138 -1.17 10.16 -26.34
CA SER A 138 -0.12 11.05 -26.83
C SER A 138 0.88 10.30 -27.69
#